data_AF-A0A447QXP4-F1
#
_entry.id   AF-A0A447QXP4-F1
#
_cell.length_a   1.000
_cell.length_b   1.000
_cell.length_c   1.000
_cell.angle_alpha   90.00
_cell.angle_beta   90.00
_cell.angle_gamma   90.00
#
_symmetry.space_group_name_H-M   'P 1'
#
loop_
_entity.id
_entity.type
_entity.pdbx_description
1 polymer ?
#
loop_
_entity_poly.entity_id
_entity_poly.type
_entity_poly.pdbx_seq_one_letter_code
_entity_poly.pdbx_strand_id
1 'polypeptide(L)'
;MLLLLVAIVSEPQKRVLPYPRVLRGMISASLCVAPIYMLLAGWALWVRIQQYGWTPDRLYGALTVFVLLVWSFGYLIGLLRRGRDPGEWQGKVILSVSLLTLAILLLLASPVLDAWRISVNSHMARYHSGKITADQISLYMLDHSGKTGREALKSLQDDGMFTQDRKRKRELMTLLQENKVSPTADDLARVVMIAPGSQKPDAAFWAFVKEQNYSAASCFEQDACVLVSQDLNGDGQPEQVLYNFIVAESRVFGLKDRKWTQRALAQLPDGFSKTQLLRAIAGNRLDSAPKAWRDIIIDGKRLDVNYYNE
;
A
#
# COMPACT_ATOMS: atom_id res chain seq x y z
N MET A 1 3.64 23.50 -2.18
CA MET A 1 4.87 24.33 -2.22
C MET A 1 4.78 25.51 -3.19
N LEU A 2 4.43 25.34 -4.47
CA LEU A 2 4.33 26.46 -5.43
C LEU A 2 3.30 27.55 -5.03
N LEU A 3 2.15 27.17 -4.46
CA LEU A 3 1.14 28.12 -3.96
C LEU A 3 1.65 28.97 -2.79
N LEU A 4 2.42 28.38 -1.88
CA LEU A 4 3.07 29.11 -0.78
C LEU A 4 4.14 30.07 -1.30
N LEU A 5 4.94 29.65 -2.28
CA LEU A 5 5.95 30.50 -2.90
C LEU A 5 5.32 31.69 -3.64
N VAL A 6 4.20 31.48 -4.35
CA VAL A 6 3.48 32.59 -5.02
C VAL A 6 2.82 33.51 -4.01
N ALA A 7 2.24 32.98 -2.92
CA ALA A 7 1.66 33.79 -1.85
C ALA A 7 2.71 34.62 -1.09
N ILE A 8 3.89 34.04 -0.82
CA ILE A 8 5.02 34.73 -0.16
C ILE A 8 5.66 35.77 -1.09
N VAL A 9 5.69 35.53 -2.40
CA VAL A 9 6.23 36.49 -3.40
C VAL A 9 5.23 37.61 -3.71
N SER A 10 3.93 37.39 -3.54
CA SER A 10 2.87 38.36 -3.83
C SER A 10 2.51 39.21 -2.60
N GLU A 11 3.51 39.66 -1.85
CA GLU A 11 3.31 40.66 -0.80
C GLU A 11 2.87 42.00 -1.43
N PRO A 12 1.72 42.58 -1.03
CA PRO A 12 1.18 43.80 -1.62
C PRO A 12 2.00 45.07 -1.29
N GLN A 13 3.07 44.94 -0.49
CA GLN A 13 3.85 46.09 -0.01
C GLN A 13 4.99 46.56 -0.93
N LYS A 14 5.31 45.87 -2.02
CA LYS A 14 6.34 46.33 -2.97
C LYS A 14 5.72 46.74 -4.31
N ARG A 15 5.42 48.05 -4.44
CA ARG A 15 4.86 48.67 -5.66
C ARG A 15 5.70 48.50 -6.93
N VAL A 16 6.96 48.06 -6.83
CA VAL A 16 7.80 47.73 -8.00
C VAL A 16 8.67 46.53 -7.65
N LEU A 17 8.34 45.35 -8.16
CA LEU A 17 9.29 44.23 -8.21
C LEU A 17 10.25 44.47 -9.38
N PRO A 18 11.57 44.64 -9.16
CA PRO A 18 12.55 44.99 -10.18
C PRO A 18 12.97 43.72 -10.94
N TYR A 19 12.01 42.95 -11.46
CA TYR A 19 12.34 41.79 -12.25
C TYR A 19 12.83 42.23 -13.63
N PRO A 20 13.98 41.72 -14.10
CA PRO A 20 14.44 41.98 -15.46
C PRO A 20 13.39 41.53 -16.47
N ARG A 21 13.26 42.26 -17.58
CA ARG A 21 12.20 42.06 -18.60
C ARG A 21 12.11 40.61 -19.09
N VAL A 22 13.24 39.93 -19.20
CA VAL A 22 13.35 38.52 -19.59
C VAL A 22 12.61 37.61 -18.59
N LEU A 23 12.87 37.78 -17.29
CA LEU A 23 12.26 36.97 -16.24
C LEU A 23 10.74 37.19 -16.18
N ARG A 24 10.28 38.44 -16.37
CA ARG A 24 8.84 38.76 -16.48
C ARG A 24 8.20 38.09 -17.70
N GLY A 25 8.92 38.04 -18.82
CA GLY A 25 8.51 37.31 -20.02
C GLY A 25 8.36 35.80 -19.76
N MET A 26 9.34 35.18 -19.11
CA MET A 26 9.30 33.75 -18.76
C MET A 26 8.15 33.41 -17.80
N ILE A 27 7.90 34.24 -16.78
CA ILE A 27 6.77 34.06 -15.85
C ILE A 27 5.42 34.21 -16.58
N SER A 28 5.31 35.18 -17.49
CA SER A 28 4.07 35.37 -18.25
C SER A 28 3.82 34.20 -19.20
N ALA A 29 4.88 33.69 -19.84
CA ALA A 29 4.79 32.51 -20.69
C ALA A 29 4.38 31.27 -19.89
N SER A 30 4.96 31.02 -18.71
CA SER A 30 4.59 29.87 -17.88
C SER A 30 3.14 29.93 -17.40
N LEU A 31 2.63 31.12 -17.06
CA LEU A 31 1.23 31.33 -16.70
C LEU A 31 0.27 31.08 -17.87
N CYS A 32 0.66 31.38 -19.11
CA CYS A 32 -0.13 31.03 -20.30
C CYS A 32 -0.17 29.53 -20.56
N VAL A 33 0.91 28.80 -20.25
CA VAL A 33 0.98 27.35 -20.46
C VAL A 33 0.32 26.57 -19.32
N ALA A 34 0.27 27.11 -18.10
CA ALA A 34 -0.35 26.49 -16.93
C ALA A 34 -1.78 25.95 -17.16
N PRO A 35 -2.74 26.69 -17.75
CA PRO A 35 -4.10 26.16 -17.99
C PRO A 35 -4.09 25.00 -18.98
N ILE A 36 -3.18 24.99 -19.97
CA ILE A 36 -3.05 23.89 -20.94
C ILE A 36 -2.63 22.61 -20.21
N TYR A 37 -1.63 22.68 -19.33
CA TYR A 37 -1.22 21.52 -18.53
C TYR A 37 -2.35 21.01 -17.64
N MET A 38 -3.12 21.90 -17.01
CA MET A 38 -4.22 21.49 -16.15
C MET A 38 -5.38 20.86 -16.93
N LEU A 39 -5.66 21.33 -18.15
CA LEU A 39 -6.64 20.71 -19.04
C LEU A 39 -6.19 19.31 -19.48
N LEU A 40 -4.91 19.15 -19.82
CA LEU A 40 -4.34 17.83 -20.16
C LEU A 40 -4.39 16.86 -18.97
N ALA A 41 -4.07 17.34 -17.77
CA ALA A 41 -4.18 16.55 -16.54
C ALA A 41 -5.63 16.13 -16.27
N GLY A 42 -6.59 17.05 -16.45
CA GLY A 42 -8.02 16.77 -16.35
C GLY A 42 -8.48 15.73 -17.37
N TRP A 43 -8.01 15.84 -18.61
CA TRP A 43 -8.31 14.87 -19.66
C TRP A 43 -7.75 13.47 -19.34
N ALA A 44 -6.48 13.38 -18.95
CA ALA A 44 -5.85 12.11 -18.58
C ALA A 44 -6.57 11.44 -17.40
N LEU A 45 -6.98 12.24 -16.41
CA LEU A 45 -7.76 11.75 -15.28
C LEU A 45 -9.16 11.29 -15.71
N TRP A 46 -9.84 12.05 -16.57
CA TRP A 46 -11.15 11.70 -17.11
C TRP A 46 -11.15 10.34 -17.84
N VAL A 47 -10.15 10.11 -18.70
CA VAL A 47 -9.99 8.82 -19.39
C VAL A 47 -9.84 7.68 -18.38
N ARG A 48 -9.05 7.85 -17.32
CA ARG A 48 -8.91 6.83 -16.27
C ARG A 48 -10.19 6.62 -15.47
N ILE A 49 -10.94 7.67 -15.18
CA ILE A 49 -12.23 7.56 -14.49
C ILE A 49 -13.23 6.78 -15.35
N GLN A 50 -13.28 7.04 -16.66
CA GLN A 50 -14.14 6.28 -17.58
C GLN A 50 -13.73 4.81 -17.67
N GLN A 51 -12.43 4.52 -17.72
CA GLN A 51 -11.91 3.15 -17.83
C GLN A 51 -12.04 2.35 -16.53
N TYR A 52 -11.71 2.94 -15.38
CA TYR A 52 -11.53 2.24 -14.10
C TYR A 52 -12.50 2.66 -13.01
N GLY A 53 -13.34 3.67 -13.24
CA GLY A 53 -14.31 4.18 -12.29
C GLY A 53 -13.69 5.18 -11.32
N TRP A 54 -14.53 5.71 -10.44
CA TRP A 54 -14.07 6.60 -9.38
C TRP A 54 -13.35 5.80 -8.28
N THR A 55 -12.20 6.31 -7.86
CA THR A 55 -11.50 5.90 -6.63
C THR A 55 -11.24 7.14 -5.78
N PRO A 56 -10.99 7.00 -4.46
CA PRO A 56 -10.71 8.16 -3.61
C PRO A 56 -9.55 9.01 -4.15
N ASP A 57 -8.45 8.38 -4.56
CA ASP A 57 -7.29 9.08 -5.12
C ASP A 57 -7.63 9.91 -6.37
N ARG A 58 -8.48 9.36 -7.26
CA ARG A 58 -8.91 10.05 -8.48
C ARG A 58 -9.84 11.21 -8.17
N LEU A 59 -10.67 11.11 -7.13
CA LEU A 59 -11.51 12.21 -6.68
C LEU A 59 -10.66 13.36 -6.12
N TYR A 60 -9.70 13.07 -5.24
CA TYR A 60 -8.75 14.08 -4.76
C TYR A 60 -7.96 14.71 -5.90
N GLY A 61 -7.52 13.91 -6.88
CA GLY A 61 -6.90 14.38 -8.10
C GLY A 61 -7.80 15.34 -8.88
N ALA A 62 -9.07 15.00 -9.07
CA ALA A 62 -10.04 15.82 -9.81
C ALA A 62 -10.30 17.16 -9.12
N LEU A 63 -10.47 17.15 -7.80
CA LEU A 63 -10.63 18.37 -7.01
C LEU A 63 -9.39 19.26 -7.08
N THR A 64 -8.19 18.66 -7.04
CA THR A 64 -6.92 19.37 -7.17
C THR A 64 -6.79 20.01 -8.55
N VAL A 65 -7.07 19.25 -9.62
CA VAL A 65 -7.07 19.78 -11.00
C VAL A 65 -8.08 20.93 -11.13
N PHE A 66 -9.27 20.80 -10.54
CA PHE A 66 -10.28 21.85 -10.55
C PHE A 66 -9.79 23.15 -9.88
N VAL A 67 -9.20 23.04 -8.69
CA VAL A 67 -8.62 24.21 -7.98
C VAL A 67 -7.49 24.85 -8.81
N LEU A 68 -6.60 24.04 -9.39
CA LEU A 68 -5.49 24.53 -10.19
C LEU A 68 -5.94 25.14 -11.52
N LEU A 69 -7.04 24.66 -12.11
CA LEU A 69 -7.68 25.28 -13.26
C LEU A 69 -8.20 26.67 -12.90
N VAL A 70 -8.99 26.79 -11.82
CA VAL A 70 -9.51 28.10 -11.36
C VAL A 70 -8.36 29.08 -11.11
N TRP A 71 -7.29 28.61 -10.46
CA TRP A 71 -6.08 29.41 -10.25
C TRP A 71 -5.43 29.82 -11.57
N SER A 72 -5.17 28.87 -12.48
CA SER A 72 -4.49 29.11 -13.76
C SER A 72 -5.27 30.08 -14.65
N PHE A 73 -6.59 29.91 -14.76
CA PHE A 73 -7.46 30.83 -15.49
C PHE A 73 -7.56 32.20 -14.81
N GLY A 74 -7.62 32.25 -13.48
CA GLY A 74 -7.62 33.51 -12.72
C GLY A 74 -6.39 34.36 -13.00
N TYR A 75 -5.21 33.74 -13.08
CA TYR A 75 -3.96 34.42 -13.43
C TYR A 75 -3.87 34.79 -14.92
N LEU A 76 -4.34 33.92 -15.83
CA LEU A 76 -4.40 34.22 -17.26
C LEU A 76 -5.30 35.44 -17.55
N ILE A 77 -6.47 35.51 -16.91
CA ILE A 77 -7.38 36.66 -17.01
C ILE A 77 -6.73 37.93 -16.46
N GLY A 78 -5.89 37.80 -15.41
CA GLY A 78 -5.10 38.90 -14.87
C GLY A 78 -4.08 39.46 -15.88
N LEU A 79 -3.42 38.59 -16.63
CA LEU A 79 -2.49 38.98 -17.71
C LEU A 79 -3.21 39.68 -18.87
N LEU A 80 -4.41 39.21 -19.22
CA LEU A 80 -5.22 39.79 -20.30
C LEU A 80 -5.79 41.17 -19.94
N ARG A 81 -6.06 41.43 -18.66
CA ARG A 81 -6.53 42.73 -18.16
C ARG A 81 -5.37 43.72 -17.98
N ARG A 82 -4.77 44.13 -19.11
CA ARG A 82 -3.81 45.25 -19.18
C ARG A 82 -4.52 46.56 -18.82
N GLY A 83 -4.48 46.99 -17.56
CA GLY A 83 -4.94 48.33 -17.17
C GLY A 83 -5.29 48.57 -15.70
N ARG A 84 -5.42 47.53 -14.87
CA ARG A 84 -5.58 47.66 -13.40
C ARG A 84 -4.35 47.14 -12.69
N ASP A 85 -4.08 47.66 -11.49
CA ASP A 85 -2.94 47.26 -10.66
C ASP A 85 -2.85 45.73 -10.55
N PRO A 86 -1.80 45.09 -11.13
CA PRO A 86 -1.71 43.63 -11.21
C PRO A 86 -1.79 42.95 -9.83
N GLY A 87 -1.31 43.64 -8.79
CA GLY A 87 -1.33 43.15 -7.41
C GLY A 87 -2.75 43.01 -6.83
N GLU A 88 -3.68 43.91 -7.16
CA GLU A 88 -5.05 43.82 -6.64
C GLU A 88 -5.81 42.63 -7.22
N TRP A 89 -5.64 42.36 -8.51
CA TRP A 89 -6.28 41.22 -9.15
C TRP A 89 -5.70 39.89 -8.67
N GLN A 90 -4.37 39.82 -8.54
CA GLN A 90 -3.69 38.64 -7.98
C GLN A 90 -4.15 38.35 -6.55
N GLY A 91 -4.27 39.37 -5.71
CA GLY A 91 -4.82 39.24 -4.35
C GLY A 91 -6.25 38.68 -4.34
N LYS A 92 -7.12 39.15 -5.23
CA LYS A 92 -8.49 38.62 -5.38
C LYS A 92 -8.50 37.15 -5.81
N VAL A 93 -7.67 36.78 -6.78
CA VAL A 93 -7.57 35.38 -7.25
C VAL A 93 -7.07 34.47 -6.13
N ILE A 94 -6.03 34.86 -5.39
CA ILE A 94 -5.51 34.09 -4.26
C ILE A 94 -6.60 33.91 -3.20
N LEU A 95 -7.32 34.98 -2.84
CA LEU A 95 -8.40 34.91 -1.86
C LEU A 95 -9.53 33.98 -2.34
N SER A 96 -9.98 34.12 -3.59
CA SER A 96 -11.02 33.26 -4.16
C SER A 96 -10.62 31.79 -4.21
N VAL A 97 -9.38 31.49 -4.63
CA VAL A 97 -8.86 30.11 -4.66
C VAL A 97 -8.73 29.56 -3.24
N SER A 98 -8.28 30.36 -2.28
CA SER A 98 -8.17 29.96 -0.86
C SER A 98 -9.54 29.63 -0.28
N LEU A 99 -10.54 30.49 -0.49
CA LEU A 99 -11.91 30.24 -0.06
C LEU A 99 -12.52 29.01 -0.75
N LEU A 100 -12.25 28.81 -2.04
CA LEU A 100 -12.68 27.62 -2.78
C LEU A 100 -12.06 26.35 -2.17
N THR A 101 -10.75 26.36 -1.90
CA THR A 101 -10.07 25.22 -1.27
C THR A 101 -10.63 24.92 0.12
N LEU A 102 -10.90 25.96 0.92
CA LEU A 102 -11.51 25.81 2.23
C LEU A 102 -12.92 25.21 2.11
N ALA A 103 -13.74 25.68 1.18
CA ALA A 103 -15.07 25.12 0.92
C ALA A 103 -15.00 23.64 0.51
N ILE A 104 -14.05 23.26 -0.36
CA ILE A 104 -13.83 21.86 -0.75
C ILE A 104 -13.39 21.01 0.44
N LEU A 105 -12.50 21.51 1.30
CA LEU A 105 -12.07 20.80 2.50
C LEU A 105 -13.23 20.59 3.48
N LEU A 106 -14.07 21.61 3.69
CA LEU A 106 -15.29 21.48 4.50
C LEU A 106 -16.26 20.47 3.89
N LEU A 107 -16.42 20.46 2.56
CA LEU A 107 -17.25 19.48 1.85
C LEU A 107 -16.70 18.04 2.00
N LEU A 108 -15.38 17.86 1.92
CA LEU A 108 -14.70 16.58 2.12
C LEU A 108 -14.78 16.08 3.56
N ALA A 109 -14.75 17.00 4.54
CA ALA A 109 -14.97 16.69 5.95
C ALA A 109 -16.45 16.39 6.26
N SER A 110 -17.36 16.73 5.33
CA SER A 110 -18.79 16.49 5.46
C SER A 110 -19.20 15.18 4.75
N PRO A 111 -20.33 14.58 5.14
CA PRO A 111 -20.89 13.41 4.45
C PRO A 111 -21.41 13.74 3.03
N VAL A 112 -21.35 14.99 2.58
CA VAL A 112 -21.79 15.38 1.23
C VAL A 112 -20.80 14.89 0.18
N LEU A 113 -19.50 15.11 0.39
CA LEU A 113 -18.43 14.74 -0.54
C LEU A 113 -17.61 13.56 -0.02
N ASP A 114 -18.31 12.51 0.40
CA ASP A 114 -17.69 11.26 0.85
C ASP A 114 -17.06 10.53 -0.35
N ALA A 115 -15.73 10.56 -0.41
CA ALA A 115 -14.93 9.95 -1.46
C ALA A 115 -15.14 8.43 -1.55
N TRP A 116 -15.32 7.77 -0.41
CA TRP A 116 -15.54 6.33 -0.33
C TRP A 116 -16.93 5.98 -0.85
N ARG A 117 -17.95 6.75 -0.48
CA ARG A 117 -19.32 6.56 -1.02
C ARG A 117 -19.35 6.70 -2.54
N ILE A 118 -18.70 7.72 -3.11
CA ILE A 118 -18.64 7.93 -4.56
C ILE A 118 -17.92 6.77 -5.25
N SER A 119 -16.81 6.30 -4.68
CA SER A 119 -16.04 5.17 -5.19
C SER A 119 -16.88 3.88 -5.19
N VAL A 120 -17.45 3.50 -4.04
CA VAL A 120 -18.29 2.30 -3.89
C VAL A 120 -19.46 2.34 -4.87
N ASN A 121 -20.20 3.45 -4.93
CA ASN A 121 -21.33 3.59 -5.85
C ASN A 121 -20.91 3.46 -7.32
N SER A 122 -19.77 4.06 -7.70
CA SER A 122 -19.25 3.93 -9.07
C SER A 122 -18.88 2.49 -9.41
N HIS A 123 -18.25 1.77 -8.48
CA HIS A 123 -17.85 0.37 -8.71
C HIS A 123 -19.07 -0.55 -8.76
N MET A 124 -20.03 -0.39 -7.84
CA MET A 124 -21.28 -1.17 -7.83
C MET A 124 -22.14 -0.89 -9.05
N ALA A 125 -22.29 0.37 -9.48
CA ALA A 125 -23.06 0.71 -10.69
C ALA A 125 -22.44 0.10 -11.96
N ARG A 126 -21.11 0.03 -12.03
CA ARG A 126 -20.42 -0.62 -13.15
C ARG A 126 -20.61 -2.13 -13.16
N TYR A 127 -20.62 -2.75 -11.99
CA TYR A 127 -20.89 -4.17 -11.85
C TYR A 127 -22.33 -4.50 -12.25
N HIS A 128 -23.31 -3.77 -11.73
CA HIS A 128 -24.72 -3.98 -12.08
C HIS A 128 -25.03 -3.66 -13.55
N SER A 129 -24.27 -2.76 -14.20
CA SER A 129 -24.39 -2.50 -15.64
C SER A 129 -23.62 -3.49 -16.51
N GLY A 130 -22.99 -4.52 -15.94
CA GLY A 130 -22.23 -5.54 -16.67
C GLY A 130 -20.93 -5.03 -17.30
N LYS A 131 -20.50 -3.80 -16.97
CA LYS A 131 -19.23 -3.23 -17.46
C LYS A 131 -18.01 -3.86 -16.79
N ILE A 132 -18.19 -4.45 -15.61
CA ILE A 132 -17.17 -5.22 -14.90
C ILE A 132 -17.77 -6.53 -14.39
N THR A 133 -16.96 -7.57 -14.35
CA THR A 133 -17.35 -8.92 -13.91
C THR A 133 -17.13 -9.11 -12.40
N ALA A 134 -17.65 -10.22 -11.85
CA ALA A 134 -17.56 -10.51 -10.41
C ALA A 134 -16.11 -10.63 -9.91
N ASP A 135 -15.16 -11.06 -10.73
CA ASP A 135 -13.72 -11.12 -10.42
C ASP A 135 -13.04 -9.74 -10.39
N GLN A 136 -13.57 -8.77 -11.13
CA GLN A 136 -13.01 -7.42 -11.24
C GLN A 136 -13.43 -6.48 -10.10
N ILE A 137 -14.44 -6.86 -9.31
CA ILE A 137 -14.80 -6.13 -8.09
C ILE A 137 -13.69 -6.25 -7.04
N SER A 138 -13.20 -5.13 -6.50
CA SER A 138 -12.23 -5.19 -5.40
C SER A 138 -12.96 -5.32 -4.06
N LEU A 139 -13.05 -6.54 -3.53
CA LEU A 139 -13.62 -6.81 -2.21
C LEU A 139 -12.83 -6.11 -1.09
N TYR A 140 -11.51 -5.98 -1.25
CA TYR A 140 -10.64 -5.25 -0.34
C TYR A 140 -11.04 -3.76 -0.22
N MET A 141 -11.30 -3.10 -1.36
CA MET A 141 -11.73 -1.70 -1.37
C MET A 141 -13.07 -1.53 -0.67
N LEU A 142 -14.02 -2.45 -0.89
CA LEU A 142 -15.32 -2.42 -0.21
C LEU A 142 -15.16 -2.62 1.31
N ASP A 143 -14.32 -3.54 1.79
CA ASP A 143 -14.06 -3.73 3.23
C ASP A 143 -13.49 -2.47 3.90
N HIS A 144 -12.63 -1.74 3.20
CA HIS A 144 -11.97 -0.53 3.74
C HIS A 144 -12.80 0.76 3.55
N SER A 145 -13.95 0.70 2.88
CA SER A 145 -14.83 1.86 2.63
C SER A 145 -15.83 2.13 3.77
N GLY A 146 -15.67 1.48 4.93
CA GLY A 146 -16.52 1.70 6.10
C GLY A 146 -17.96 1.24 5.90
N LYS A 147 -18.94 2.06 6.33
CA LYS A 147 -20.37 1.67 6.32
C LYS A 147 -20.91 1.40 4.91
N THR A 148 -20.63 2.28 3.95
CA THR A 148 -21.08 2.16 2.56
C THR A 148 -20.47 0.94 1.87
N GLY A 149 -19.21 0.66 2.17
CA GLY A 149 -18.52 -0.55 1.73
C GLY A 149 -19.13 -1.83 2.27
N ARG A 150 -19.48 -1.87 3.57
CA ARG A 150 -20.18 -3.00 4.18
C ARG A 150 -21.57 -3.24 3.60
N GLU A 151 -22.32 -2.18 3.32
CA GLU A 151 -23.62 -2.30 2.64
C GLU A 151 -23.47 -2.92 1.25
N ALA A 152 -22.43 -2.53 0.50
CA ALA A 152 -22.10 -3.14 -0.79
C ALA A 152 -21.63 -4.60 -0.66
N LEU A 153 -20.84 -4.96 0.36
CA LEU A 153 -20.50 -6.36 0.60
C LEU A 153 -21.74 -7.21 0.92
N LYS A 154 -22.68 -6.68 1.71
CA LYS A 154 -23.94 -7.36 1.99
C LYS A 154 -24.79 -7.52 0.72
N SER A 155 -24.85 -6.52 -0.15
CA SER A 155 -25.60 -6.67 -1.41
C SER A 155 -24.98 -7.71 -2.35
N LEU A 156 -23.64 -7.88 -2.35
CA LEU A 156 -22.96 -8.95 -3.09
C LEU A 156 -23.21 -10.34 -2.50
N GLN A 157 -23.56 -10.44 -1.21
CA GLN A 157 -23.88 -11.72 -0.57
C GLN A 157 -25.17 -12.33 -1.13
N ASP A 158 -26.14 -11.46 -1.42
CA ASP A 158 -27.45 -11.84 -1.96
C ASP A 158 -27.43 -11.95 -3.50
N ASP A 159 -26.32 -11.61 -4.15
CA ASP A 159 -26.17 -11.70 -5.60
C ASP A 159 -25.76 -13.12 -6.04
N GLY A 160 -26.69 -13.78 -6.75
CA GLY A 160 -26.49 -15.12 -7.30
C GLY A 160 -25.36 -15.21 -8.33
N MET A 161 -25.09 -14.17 -9.13
CA MET A 161 -23.96 -14.19 -10.08
C MET A 161 -22.61 -14.05 -9.36
N PHE A 162 -22.55 -13.21 -8.33
CA PHE A 162 -21.32 -13.04 -7.56
C PHE A 162 -20.95 -14.30 -6.77
N THR A 163 -21.96 -14.97 -6.20
CA THR A 163 -21.78 -16.13 -5.32
C THR A 163 -21.61 -17.47 -6.03
N GLN A 164 -21.69 -17.51 -7.36
CA GLN A 164 -21.41 -18.71 -8.18
C GLN A 164 -19.97 -19.19 -8.00
N ASP A 165 -19.01 -18.27 -7.91
CA ASP A 165 -17.61 -18.63 -7.65
C ASP A 165 -17.41 -18.95 -6.16
N ARG A 166 -17.11 -20.22 -5.87
CA ARG A 166 -16.86 -20.72 -4.51
C ARG A 166 -15.70 -19.98 -3.81
N LYS A 167 -14.67 -19.56 -4.55
CA LYS A 167 -13.52 -18.83 -4.01
C LYS A 167 -13.95 -17.43 -3.58
N ARG A 168 -14.67 -16.71 -4.44
CA ARG A 168 -15.15 -15.34 -4.16
C ARG A 168 -16.20 -15.32 -3.06
N LYS A 169 -17.10 -16.30 -3.04
CA LYS A 169 -18.08 -16.47 -1.96
C LYS A 169 -17.39 -16.66 -0.60
N ARG A 170 -16.32 -17.48 -0.53
CA ARG A 170 -15.54 -17.63 0.71
C ARG A 170 -14.89 -16.33 1.13
N GLU A 171 -14.21 -15.65 0.21
CA GLU A 171 -13.56 -14.35 0.48
C GLU A 171 -14.55 -13.31 1.01
N LEU A 172 -15.72 -13.17 0.36
CA LEU A 172 -16.80 -12.29 0.78
C LEU A 172 -17.31 -12.62 2.19
N MET A 173 -17.57 -13.90 2.47
CA MET A 173 -18.05 -14.35 3.78
C MET A 173 -17.02 -14.07 4.88
N THR A 174 -15.72 -14.20 4.60
CA THR A 174 -14.65 -13.83 5.54
C THR A 174 -14.67 -12.34 5.86
N LEU A 175 -14.92 -11.47 4.87
CA LEU A 175 -14.99 -10.02 5.07
C LEU A 175 -16.25 -9.57 5.82
N LEU A 176 -17.36 -10.30 5.66
CA LEU A 176 -18.62 -10.00 6.35
C LEU A 176 -18.64 -10.46 7.82
N GLN A 177 -17.70 -11.29 8.26
CA GLN A 177 -17.58 -11.66 9.66
C GLN A 177 -17.20 -10.42 10.50
N GLU A 178 -18.16 -9.92 11.30
CA GLU A 178 -18.02 -8.68 12.08
C GLU A 178 -16.88 -8.74 13.11
N ASN A 179 -16.52 -9.93 13.55
CA ASN A 179 -15.31 -10.18 14.32
C ASN A 179 -14.21 -10.59 13.34
N LYS A 180 -13.38 -9.64 12.92
CA LYS A 180 -11.99 -9.95 12.51
C LYS A 180 -11.30 -10.56 13.73
N VAL A 181 -11.57 -11.83 14.03
CA VAL A 181 -10.83 -12.58 15.05
C VAL A 181 -9.44 -12.65 14.50
N SER A 182 -8.57 -11.81 15.05
CA SER A 182 -7.17 -11.79 14.65
C SER A 182 -6.64 -13.20 14.91
N PRO A 183 -6.14 -13.90 13.87
CA PRO A 183 -5.76 -15.29 13.99
C PRO A 183 -4.86 -15.53 15.20
N THR A 184 -5.15 -16.57 15.97
CA THR A 184 -4.44 -16.92 17.20
C THR A 184 -3.13 -17.64 16.92
N ALA A 185 -2.26 -17.74 17.93
CA ALA A 185 -1.06 -18.58 17.83
C ALA A 185 -1.43 -20.05 17.57
N ASP A 186 -2.56 -20.50 18.12
CA ASP A 186 -3.07 -21.85 17.88
C ASP A 186 -3.56 -22.04 16.44
N ASP A 187 -4.03 -20.99 15.77
CA ASP A 187 -4.36 -21.04 14.35
C ASP A 187 -3.10 -21.27 13.50
N LEU A 188 -1.98 -20.61 13.82
CA LEU A 188 -0.69 -20.91 13.17
C LEU A 188 -0.29 -22.37 13.38
N ALA A 189 -0.36 -22.85 14.62
CA ALA A 189 0.01 -24.22 14.96
C ALA A 189 -0.83 -25.27 14.22
N ARG A 190 -2.08 -24.93 13.85
CA ARG A 190 -2.96 -25.80 13.05
C ARG A 190 -2.69 -25.73 11.55
N VAL A 191 -2.36 -24.55 11.02
CA VAL A 191 -2.22 -24.34 9.57
C VAL A 191 -0.81 -24.65 9.07
N VAL A 192 0.22 -24.32 9.85
CA VAL A 192 1.62 -24.54 9.47
C VAL A 192 1.93 -26.04 9.47
N MET A 193 2.43 -26.54 8.35
CA MET A 193 2.83 -27.93 8.23
C MET A 193 4.15 -28.16 8.95
N ILE A 194 4.16 -29.03 9.96
CA ILE A 194 5.41 -29.50 10.58
C ILE A 194 5.93 -30.67 9.73
N ALA A 195 7.17 -30.55 9.24
CA ALA A 195 7.76 -31.59 8.41
C ALA A 195 7.99 -32.89 9.18
N PRO A 196 7.91 -34.07 8.52
CA PRO A 196 8.25 -35.34 9.15
C PRO A 196 9.66 -35.32 9.75
N GLY A 197 9.82 -35.87 10.96
CA GLY A 197 11.10 -35.89 11.68
C GLY A 197 11.45 -34.58 12.41
N SER A 198 10.65 -33.51 12.26
CA SER A 198 10.85 -32.26 12.99
C SER A 198 10.21 -32.31 14.38
N GLN A 199 10.81 -31.60 15.32
CA GLN A 199 10.28 -31.45 16.68
C GLN A 199 9.04 -30.55 16.66
N LYS A 200 8.00 -30.95 17.39
CA LYS A 200 6.81 -30.12 17.57
C LYS A 200 7.13 -28.97 18.54
N PRO A 201 6.97 -27.70 18.13
CA PRO A 201 7.22 -26.57 19.01
C PRO A 201 6.17 -26.44 20.11
N ASP A 202 6.53 -25.71 21.16
CA ASP A 202 5.63 -25.38 22.27
C ASP A 202 4.72 -24.18 21.96
N ALA A 203 3.75 -23.91 22.82
CA ALA A 203 2.84 -22.77 22.66
C ALA A 203 3.59 -21.42 22.69
N ALA A 204 4.70 -21.34 23.43
CA ALA A 204 5.51 -20.14 23.51
C ALA A 204 6.18 -19.80 22.15
N PHE A 205 6.60 -20.81 21.39
CA PHE A 205 7.07 -20.63 20.02
C PHE A 205 6.01 -20.00 19.13
N TRP A 206 4.80 -20.57 19.10
CA TRP A 206 3.73 -20.07 18.24
C TRP A 206 3.27 -18.67 18.62
N ALA A 207 3.25 -18.35 19.92
CA ALA A 207 3.01 -17.00 20.40
C ALA A 207 4.09 -16.03 19.89
N PHE A 208 5.36 -16.41 19.99
CA PHE A 208 6.48 -15.60 19.49
C PHE A 208 6.42 -15.38 17.97
N VAL A 209 6.14 -16.43 17.19
CA VAL A 209 6.01 -16.32 15.73
C VAL A 209 4.84 -15.41 15.35
N LYS A 210 3.70 -15.51 16.03
CA LYS A 210 2.55 -14.62 15.82
C LYS A 210 2.91 -13.16 16.08
N GLU A 211 3.69 -12.86 17.11
CA GLU A 211 4.14 -11.49 17.41
C GLU A 211 5.01 -10.88 16.31
N GLN A 212 5.68 -11.70 15.49
CA GLN A 212 6.41 -11.29 14.29
C GLN A 212 5.46 -11.03 13.10
N ASN A 213 4.42 -10.22 13.36
CA ASN A 213 3.16 -10.07 12.62
C ASN A 213 3.30 -9.87 11.09
N TYR A 214 4.39 -9.25 10.62
CA TYR A 214 4.62 -9.03 9.19
C TYR A 214 4.93 -10.31 8.40
N SER A 215 5.40 -11.36 9.07
CA SER A 215 6.04 -12.51 8.42
C SER A 215 5.29 -13.81 8.67
N ALA A 216 4.51 -13.83 9.76
CA ALA A 216 3.56 -14.91 10.04
C ALA A 216 2.23 -14.73 9.30
N ALA A 217 1.90 -13.53 8.80
CA ALA A 217 0.61 -13.23 8.18
C ALA A 217 0.29 -14.15 6.99
N SER A 218 1.25 -14.41 6.09
CA SER A 218 1.05 -15.33 4.97
C SER A 218 1.05 -16.80 5.37
N CYS A 219 1.60 -17.15 6.54
CA CYS A 219 1.56 -18.53 7.05
C CYS A 219 0.19 -18.96 7.59
N PHE A 220 -0.79 -18.04 7.67
CA PHE A 220 -2.18 -18.40 7.92
C PHE A 220 -2.89 -18.96 6.68
N GLU A 221 -2.28 -18.87 5.50
CA GLU A 221 -2.76 -19.56 4.31
C GLU A 221 -2.40 -21.05 4.37
N GLN A 222 -3.33 -21.91 3.94
CA GLN A 222 -3.08 -23.34 3.84
C GLN A 222 -1.92 -23.62 2.89
N ASP A 223 -1.05 -24.56 3.28
CA ASP A 223 0.12 -25.00 2.52
C ASP A 223 1.21 -23.94 2.26
N ALA A 224 1.05 -22.70 2.77
CA ALA A 224 1.99 -21.61 2.53
C ALA A 224 3.32 -21.76 3.26
N CYS A 225 3.32 -22.39 4.45
CA CYS A 225 4.51 -22.51 5.28
C CYS A 225 4.76 -23.94 5.76
N VAL A 226 6.06 -24.27 5.84
CA VAL A 226 6.54 -25.54 6.39
C VAL A 226 7.57 -25.25 7.48
N LEU A 227 7.38 -25.86 8.65
CA LEU A 227 8.33 -25.80 9.75
C LEU A 227 9.22 -27.04 9.75
N VAL A 228 10.53 -26.83 9.79
CA VAL A 228 11.54 -27.89 9.79
C VAL A 228 12.54 -27.67 10.92
N SER A 229 12.82 -28.70 11.71
CA SER A 229 13.89 -28.66 12.70
C SER A 229 15.24 -28.99 12.04
N GLN A 230 16.21 -28.09 12.14
CA GLN A 230 17.55 -28.23 11.54
C GLN A 230 18.59 -27.71 12.51
N ASP A 231 19.66 -28.49 12.73
CA ASP A 231 20.82 -28.05 13.48
C ASP A 231 21.75 -27.26 12.54
N LEU A 232 21.61 -25.93 12.57
CA LEU A 232 22.33 -25.04 11.67
C LEU A 232 23.67 -24.57 12.26
N ASN A 233 23.93 -24.84 13.53
CA ASN A 233 25.14 -24.40 14.23
C ASN A 233 26.03 -25.58 14.69
N GLY A 234 25.53 -26.82 14.63
CA GLY A 234 26.23 -28.05 14.98
C GLY A 234 26.29 -28.35 16.48
N ASP A 235 25.44 -27.74 17.31
CA ASP A 235 25.43 -27.92 18.77
C ASP A 235 24.56 -29.09 19.26
N GLY A 236 23.89 -29.80 18.34
CA GLY A 236 22.99 -30.91 18.62
C GLY A 236 21.59 -30.49 19.10
N GLN A 237 21.29 -29.19 19.17
CA GLN A 237 19.98 -28.63 19.49
C GLN A 237 19.38 -27.97 18.23
N PRO A 238 18.48 -28.66 17.51
CA PRO A 238 18.02 -28.15 16.23
C PRO A 238 17.23 -26.85 16.39
N GLU A 239 17.56 -25.85 15.57
CA GLU A 239 16.74 -24.66 15.38
C GLU A 239 15.46 -24.96 14.59
N GLN A 240 14.44 -24.13 14.82
CA GLN A 240 13.17 -24.20 14.10
C GLN A 240 13.22 -23.27 12.89
N VAL A 241 13.21 -23.84 11.69
CA VAL A 241 13.27 -23.10 10.43
C VAL A 241 11.89 -23.08 9.78
N LEU A 242 11.30 -21.90 9.68
CA LEU A 242 10.00 -21.67 9.04
C LEU A 242 10.24 -21.22 7.59
N TYR A 243 9.92 -22.09 6.64
CA TYR A 243 9.94 -21.80 5.20
C TYR A 243 8.60 -21.20 4.79
N ASN A 244 8.63 -20.01 4.17
CA ASN A 244 7.46 -19.30 3.68
C ASN A 244 7.53 -19.17 2.15
N PHE A 245 6.68 -19.92 1.46
CA PHE A 245 6.70 -20.01 0.00
C PHE A 245 5.93 -18.88 -0.69
N ILE A 246 5.17 -18.06 0.05
CA ILE A 246 4.42 -16.93 -0.49
C ILE A 246 5.33 -15.72 -0.68
N VAL A 247 6.18 -15.44 0.31
CA VAL A 247 7.15 -14.33 0.25
C VAL A 247 8.57 -14.78 -0.12
N ALA A 248 8.73 -16.07 -0.45
CA ALA A 248 10.00 -16.69 -0.84
C ALA A 248 11.14 -16.47 0.17
N GLU A 249 10.87 -16.66 1.47
CA GLU A 249 11.88 -16.54 2.53
C GLU A 249 11.83 -17.70 3.53
N SER A 250 12.91 -17.86 4.30
CA SER A 250 12.98 -18.73 5.47
C SER A 250 13.48 -17.97 6.69
N ARG A 251 12.94 -18.31 7.85
CA ARG A 251 13.33 -17.72 9.14
C ARG A 251 13.79 -18.80 10.10
N VAL A 252 14.89 -18.52 10.79
CA VAL A 252 15.48 -19.43 11.77
C VAL A 252 15.19 -18.91 13.16
N PHE A 253 14.62 -19.77 14.00
CA PHE A 253 14.29 -19.49 15.39
C PHE A 253 15.06 -20.42 16.31
N GLY A 254 15.62 -19.87 17.37
CA GLY A 254 16.36 -20.62 18.37
C GLY A 254 16.14 -20.07 19.77
N LEU A 255 16.39 -20.91 20.77
CA LEU A 255 16.31 -20.52 22.17
C LEU A 255 17.59 -19.77 22.59
N LYS A 256 17.43 -18.62 23.24
CA LYS A 256 18.48 -17.92 24.01
C LYS A 256 17.97 -17.73 25.42
N ASP A 257 18.69 -18.19 26.43
CA ASP A 257 18.29 -17.99 27.84
C ASP A 257 16.84 -18.42 28.11
N ARG A 258 16.42 -19.55 27.52
CA ARG A 258 15.04 -20.09 27.53
C ARG A 258 13.95 -19.21 26.90
N LYS A 259 14.32 -18.21 26.10
CA LYS A 259 13.38 -17.39 25.31
C LYS A 259 13.59 -17.62 23.82
N TRP A 260 12.50 -17.71 23.07
CA TRP A 260 12.54 -17.76 21.62
C TRP A 260 13.08 -16.45 21.04
N THR A 261 13.99 -16.58 20.09
CA THR A 261 14.56 -15.44 19.36
C THR A 261 14.69 -15.81 17.88
N GLN A 262 14.47 -14.84 16.99
CA GLN A 262 14.82 -15.00 15.59
C GLN A 262 16.35 -14.89 15.45
N ARG A 263 16.99 -15.92 14.91
CA ARG A 263 18.44 -16.02 14.75
C ARG A 263 18.90 -15.54 13.39
N ALA A 264 18.14 -15.86 12.35
CA ALA A 264 18.50 -15.55 10.97
C ALA A 264 17.27 -15.47 10.06
N LEU A 265 17.48 -14.91 8.88
CA LEU A 265 16.55 -14.90 7.76
C LEU A 265 17.35 -15.16 6.48
N ALA A 266 16.79 -15.94 5.56
CA ALA A 266 17.38 -16.22 4.26
C ALA A 266 16.30 -16.20 3.17
N GLN A 267 16.63 -15.70 1.99
CA GLN A 267 15.76 -15.78 0.82
C GLN A 267 15.79 -17.21 0.25
N LEU A 268 14.65 -17.68 -0.24
CA LEU A 268 14.58 -18.96 -0.95
C LEU A 268 15.11 -18.77 -2.38
N PRO A 269 15.80 -19.76 -2.96
CA PRO A 269 16.22 -19.71 -4.35
C PRO A 269 15.02 -19.58 -5.30
N ASP A 270 15.24 -18.94 -6.46
CA ASP A 270 14.21 -18.81 -7.49
C ASP A 270 13.69 -20.19 -7.93
N GLY A 271 12.35 -20.33 -7.92
CA GLY A 271 11.69 -21.58 -8.27
C GLY A 271 11.76 -22.68 -7.20
N PHE A 272 12.33 -22.41 -6.01
CA PHE A 272 12.33 -23.37 -4.91
C PHE A 272 10.91 -23.54 -4.33
N SER A 273 10.42 -24.77 -4.37
CA SER A 273 9.03 -25.12 -4.04
C SER A 273 8.94 -26.00 -2.79
N LYS A 274 7.76 -25.97 -2.14
CA LYS A 274 7.41 -26.87 -1.04
C LYS A 274 7.68 -28.34 -1.36
N THR A 275 7.33 -28.79 -2.56
CA THR A 275 7.54 -30.17 -3.00
C THR A 275 9.01 -30.54 -3.09
N GLN A 276 9.88 -29.62 -3.52
CA GLN A 276 11.33 -29.84 -3.52
C GLN A 276 11.87 -29.95 -2.09
N LEU A 277 11.45 -29.07 -1.18
CA LEU A 277 11.83 -29.16 0.25
C LEU A 277 11.41 -30.50 0.85
N LEU A 278 10.15 -30.90 0.70
CA LEU A 278 9.65 -32.17 1.24
C LEU A 278 10.35 -33.38 0.64
N ARG A 279 10.72 -33.33 -0.65
CA ARG A 279 11.49 -34.40 -1.32
C ARG A 279 12.95 -34.44 -0.84
N ALA A 280 13.54 -33.30 -0.47
CA ALA A 280 14.87 -33.25 0.13
C ALA A 280 14.84 -33.87 1.53
N ILE A 281 13.84 -33.53 2.34
CA ILE A 281 13.63 -34.10 3.69
C ILE A 281 13.43 -35.61 3.62
N ALA A 282 12.49 -36.08 2.78
CA ALA A 282 12.21 -37.52 2.63
C ALA A 282 13.41 -38.32 2.09
N GLY A 283 14.26 -37.69 1.28
CA GLY A 283 15.47 -38.31 0.75
C GLY A 283 16.71 -38.13 1.64
N ASN A 284 16.59 -37.53 2.82
CA ASN A 284 17.70 -37.19 3.72
C ASN A 284 18.81 -36.37 3.01
N ARG A 285 18.40 -35.41 2.17
CA ARG A 285 19.26 -34.50 1.40
C ARG A 285 19.16 -33.04 1.84
N LEU A 286 18.47 -32.77 2.94
CA LEU A 286 18.44 -31.45 3.57
C LEU A 286 19.57 -31.40 4.59
N ASP A 287 20.55 -30.53 4.36
CA ASP A 287 21.76 -30.42 5.17
C ASP A 287 22.13 -28.94 5.35
N SER A 288 22.99 -28.65 6.32
CA SER A 288 23.56 -27.32 6.56
C SER A 288 24.99 -27.25 6.01
N ALA A 289 25.38 -26.06 5.53
CA ALA A 289 26.74 -25.81 5.06
C ALA A 289 27.36 -24.67 5.89
N PRO A 290 28.66 -24.76 6.23
CA PRO A 290 29.33 -23.65 6.89
C PRO A 290 29.40 -22.43 5.97
N LYS A 291 29.34 -21.22 6.56
CA LYS A 291 29.54 -19.98 5.80
C LYS A 291 30.89 -20.01 5.08
N ALA A 292 30.91 -19.62 3.81
CA ALA A 292 32.14 -19.52 3.01
C ALA A 292 33.14 -18.53 3.63
N TRP A 293 32.63 -17.38 4.09
CA TRP A 293 33.40 -16.35 4.76
C TRP A 293 33.20 -16.41 6.27
N ARG A 294 34.29 -16.38 7.02
CA ARG A 294 34.29 -16.35 8.49
C ARG A 294 34.11 -14.91 8.98
N ASP A 295 33.50 -14.78 10.15
CA ASP A 295 33.44 -13.51 10.87
C ASP A 295 34.83 -13.04 11.31
N ILE A 296 35.02 -11.73 11.44
CA ILE A 296 36.29 -11.12 11.86
C ILE A 296 36.29 -11.00 13.38
N ILE A 297 37.44 -11.25 14.02
CA ILE A 297 37.64 -11.01 15.46
C ILE A 297 38.60 -9.83 15.65
N ILE A 298 38.18 -8.82 16.42
CA ILE A 298 39.00 -7.65 16.79
C ILE A 298 38.99 -7.55 18.33
N ASP A 299 40.12 -7.76 18.98
CA ASP A 299 40.26 -7.73 20.45
C ASP A 299 39.23 -8.59 21.20
N GLY A 300 38.95 -9.80 20.68
CA GLY A 300 37.96 -10.71 21.25
C GLY A 300 36.49 -10.34 20.98
N LYS A 301 36.23 -9.21 20.32
CA LYS A 301 34.89 -8.85 19.82
C LYS A 301 34.68 -9.40 18.42
N ARG A 302 33.56 -10.10 18.21
CA ARG A 302 33.15 -10.59 16.89
C ARG A 302 32.53 -9.46 16.07
N LEU A 303 32.99 -9.32 14.83
CA LEU A 303 32.41 -8.49 13.79
C LEU A 303 31.79 -9.41 12.74
N ASP A 304 30.46 -9.43 12.70
CA ASP A 304 29.70 -10.30 11.79
C ASP A 304 29.92 -9.89 10.33
N VAL A 305 30.33 -10.84 9.50
CA VAL A 305 30.55 -10.62 8.06
C VAL A 305 29.31 -11.10 7.30
N ASN A 306 28.61 -10.15 6.68
CA ASN A 306 27.49 -10.42 5.77
C ASN A 306 27.98 -10.25 4.33
N TYR A 307 27.83 -11.28 3.49
CA TYR A 307 28.17 -11.26 2.07
C TYR A 307 26.90 -11.16 1.23
N TYR A 308 26.97 -10.39 0.14
CA TYR A 308 25.85 -10.15 -0.78
C TYR A 308 26.09 -10.95 -2.06
N ASN A 309 25.10 -11.77 -2.44
CA ASN A 309 25.07 -12.60 -3.66
C ASN A 309 26.18 -13.66 -3.77
N GLU A 310 25.80 -14.93 -3.54
CA GLU A 310 26.47 -16.12 -4.09
C GLU A 310 25.48 -16.89 -4.97
#